data_AF-A0A9J6E015-F1
#
_entry.id   AF-A0A9J6E015-F1
#
_cell.length_a   1.000
_cell.length_b   1.000
_cell.length_c   1.000
_cell.angle_alpha   90.00
_cell.angle_beta   90.00
_cell.angle_gamma   90.00
#
_symmetry.space_group_name_H-M   'P 1'
#
loop_
_entity.id
_entity.type
_entity.pdbx_description
1 polymer ?
#
loop_
_entity_poly.entity_id
_entity_poly.type
_entity_poly.pdbx_seq_one_letter_code
_entity_poly.pdbx_strand_id
1 'polypeptide(L)'
;MASAGYSSSTSLTEETPPRAASPPAAQPYQALSNQKLSVQAKKVAYNVYAQVRKSDPQLSVRAACRKVSELTGVSERSVFRIKLDVNSGTLKSPKRKRLRLPAMDDRAKTGKTRLELHDSFSLAALRRKVHQYFLRNELPTAAKLAQDVTSDSDMNMPKVSVRTMQRLLNDIGFSFRKRKRNCELLERDDIITWRRRYLRTIRQLRAQKRPIYYLDETWINAGHIKDKVWEDANITTREEAFRQGLTTGLRAPSGKGGRLILLHAGSEDGFLNSACLLFRAAKRSGDYHTEMNGPRFEKWFGEQLLPNIKPCSVIVVDNAPYHSVRLERVPTSSSRKADIQSWLTEKNIAFS
;
A
#
# COMPACT_ATOMS: atom_id res chain seq x y z
N MET A 1 -67.23 56.24 10.62
CA MET A 1 -67.91 57.25 9.77
C MET A 1 -66.86 57.78 8.81
N ALA A 2 -66.90 57.35 7.55
CA ALA A 2 -67.16 58.19 6.36
C ALA A 2 -66.24 59.44 6.30
N SER A 3 -65.45 59.69 5.27
CA SER A 3 -65.78 59.63 3.85
C SER A 3 -64.54 59.70 2.95
N ALA A 4 -64.70 59.12 1.77
CA ALA A 4 -63.92 59.26 0.54
C ALA A 4 -63.38 60.66 0.22
N GLY A 5 -62.27 60.67 -0.54
CA GLY A 5 -61.81 61.82 -1.33
C GLY A 5 -60.65 61.47 -2.27
N TYR A 6 -60.97 60.97 -3.48
CA TYR A 6 -60.06 60.86 -4.61
C TYR A 6 -59.70 62.26 -5.16
N SER A 7 -58.45 62.48 -5.53
CA SER A 7 -58.06 63.52 -6.50
C SER A 7 -56.82 63.07 -7.26
N SER A 8 -57.04 62.68 -8.52
CA SER A 8 -56.01 62.42 -9.52
C SER A 8 -55.41 63.74 -9.98
N SER A 9 -54.09 63.90 -9.87
CA SER A 9 -53.32 64.92 -10.59
C SER A 9 -52.31 64.23 -11.50
N THR A 10 -52.61 64.26 -12.79
CA THR A 10 -51.77 63.77 -13.89
C THR A 10 -50.53 64.65 -14.01
N SER A 11 -49.35 64.14 -13.62
CA SER A 11 -48.06 64.77 -13.93
C SER A 11 -47.43 64.06 -15.13
N LEU A 12 -47.38 64.77 -16.27
CA LEU A 12 -46.60 64.40 -17.44
C LEU A 12 -45.11 64.39 -17.06
N THR A 13 -44.49 63.21 -17.04
CA THR A 13 -43.02 63.07 -17.04
C THR A 13 -42.60 62.63 -18.43
N GLU A 14 -41.84 63.50 -19.10
CA GLU A 14 -41.19 63.26 -20.38
C GLU A 14 -40.40 61.93 -20.36
N GLU A 15 -40.72 61.03 -21.28
CA GLU A 15 -39.89 59.86 -21.56
C GLU A 15 -38.62 60.29 -22.29
N THR A 16 -37.51 60.40 -21.55
CA THR A 16 -36.17 60.38 -22.16
C THR A 16 -35.90 59.00 -22.78
N PRO A 17 -35.47 58.90 -24.05
CA PRO A 17 -35.18 57.61 -24.67
C PRO A 17 -33.99 56.91 -23.97
N PRO A 18 -33.99 55.58 -23.89
CA PRO A 18 -32.93 54.84 -23.22
C PRO A 18 -31.59 55.06 -23.91
N ARG A 19 -30.63 55.54 -23.13
CA ARG A 19 -29.21 55.70 -23.50
C ARG A 19 -28.70 54.39 -24.11
N ALA A 20 -28.30 54.42 -25.37
CA ALA A 20 -27.68 53.29 -26.05
C ALA A 20 -26.54 52.72 -25.20
N ALA A 21 -26.60 51.42 -24.92
CA ALA A 21 -25.58 50.72 -24.15
C ALA A 21 -24.22 50.93 -24.83
N SER A 22 -23.24 51.44 -24.08
CA SER A 22 -21.87 51.51 -24.55
C SER A 22 -21.40 50.11 -24.94
N PRO A 23 -20.66 49.95 -26.06
CA PRO A 23 -20.17 48.64 -26.46
C PRO A 23 -19.36 48.02 -25.32
N PRO A 24 -19.50 46.70 -25.07
CA PRO A 24 -18.81 46.05 -23.98
C PRO A 24 -17.30 46.28 -24.11
N ALA A 25 -16.67 46.68 -23.02
CA ALA A 25 -15.22 46.84 -22.95
C ALA A 25 -14.56 45.55 -23.45
N ALA A 26 -13.61 45.68 -24.38
CA ALA A 26 -12.89 44.55 -24.96
C ALA A 26 -12.24 43.73 -23.83
N GLN A 27 -12.78 42.54 -23.58
CA GLN A 27 -12.18 41.63 -22.61
C GLN A 27 -10.83 41.13 -23.17
N PRO A 28 -9.74 41.14 -22.38
CA PRO A 28 -8.48 40.56 -22.82
C PRO A 28 -8.70 39.07 -23.13
N TYR A 29 -8.16 38.61 -24.28
CA TYR A 29 -8.26 37.21 -24.68
C TYR A 29 -7.77 36.29 -23.57
N GLN A 30 -8.59 35.32 -23.15
CA GLN A 30 -8.21 34.32 -22.16
C GLN A 30 -6.96 33.56 -22.62
N ALA A 31 -5.95 33.47 -21.75
CA ALA A 31 -4.70 32.81 -22.07
C ALA A 31 -4.93 31.33 -22.40
N LEU A 32 -4.52 30.89 -23.59
CA LEU A 32 -4.59 29.49 -24.06
C LEU A 32 -3.47 28.65 -23.41
N SER A 33 -3.34 28.71 -22.09
CA SER A 33 -2.33 27.97 -21.33
C SER A 33 -2.53 26.46 -21.53
N ASN A 34 -1.48 25.77 -21.96
CA ASN A 34 -1.42 24.31 -22.19
C ASN A 34 -2.32 23.71 -23.29
N GLN A 35 -2.99 24.51 -24.13
CA GLN A 35 -3.77 23.98 -25.26
C GLN A 35 -2.91 23.72 -26.52
N LYS A 36 -3.18 22.62 -27.21
CA LYS A 36 -2.51 22.27 -28.48
C LYS A 36 -3.07 23.14 -29.62
N LEU A 37 -2.26 24.07 -30.13
CA LEU A 37 -2.64 24.92 -31.26
C LEU A 37 -2.71 24.16 -32.58
N SER A 38 -3.80 24.36 -33.34
CA SER A 38 -3.94 23.88 -34.72
C SER A 38 -3.00 24.63 -35.68
N VAL A 39 -2.73 24.08 -36.86
CA VAL A 39 -1.92 24.78 -37.89
C VAL A 39 -2.54 26.11 -38.28
N GLN A 40 -3.86 26.19 -38.36
CA GLN A 40 -4.56 27.44 -38.69
C GLN A 40 -4.39 28.49 -37.60
N ALA A 41 -4.51 28.10 -36.32
CA ALA A 41 -4.24 29.00 -35.19
C ALA A 41 -2.76 29.45 -35.16
N LYS A 42 -1.81 28.57 -35.49
CA LYS A 42 -0.39 28.93 -35.62
C LYS A 42 -0.14 29.92 -36.77
N LYS A 43 -0.81 29.75 -37.92
CA LYS A 43 -0.73 30.68 -39.06
C LYS A 43 -1.29 32.05 -38.68
N VAL A 44 -2.43 32.09 -37.99
CA VAL A 44 -3.01 33.35 -37.50
C VAL A 44 -2.05 34.07 -36.56
N ALA A 45 -1.48 33.36 -35.58
CA ALA A 45 -0.51 33.94 -34.66
C ALA A 45 0.75 34.48 -35.38
N TYR A 46 1.23 33.77 -36.42
CA TYR A 46 2.35 34.25 -37.24
C TYR A 46 1.99 35.47 -38.09
N ASN A 47 0.80 35.50 -38.70
CA ASN A 47 0.35 36.64 -39.50
C ASN A 47 0.23 37.90 -38.64
N VAL A 48 -0.29 37.78 -37.41
CA VAL A 48 -0.31 38.88 -36.44
C VAL A 48 1.11 39.33 -36.10
N TYR A 49 2.05 38.40 -35.90
CA TYR A 49 3.47 38.73 -35.69
C TYR A 49 4.08 39.48 -36.89
N ALA A 50 3.82 39.04 -38.11
CA ALA A 50 4.30 39.70 -39.33
C ALA A 50 3.74 41.12 -39.46
N GLN A 51 2.46 41.32 -39.14
CA GLN A 51 1.81 42.63 -39.18
C GLN A 51 2.35 43.57 -38.10
N VAL A 52 2.60 43.07 -36.89
CA VAL A 52 3.23 43.84 -35.80
C VAL A 52 4.62 44.32 -36.21
N ARG A 53 5.43 43.44 -36.82
CA ARG A 53 6.78 43.78 -37.32
C ARG A 53 6.77 44.72 -38.53
N LYS A 54 5.74 44.65 -39.37
CA LYS A 54 5.56 45.57 -40.51
C LYS A 54 5.15 46.97 -40.05
N SER A 55 4.29 47.04 -39.02
CA SER A 55 3.77 48.31 -38.50
C SER A 55 4.82 49.06 -37.66
N ASP A 56 5.73 48.33 -37.02
CA ASP A 56 6.84 48.91 -36.25
C ASP A 56 8.11 48.07 -36.44
N PRO A 57 8.96 48.47 -37.41
CA PRO A 57 10.18 47.73 -37.76
C PRO A 57 11.27 47.76 -36.68
N GLN A 58 11.27 48.76 -35.79
CA GLN A 58 12.29 48.93 -34.74
C GLN A 58 12.01 48.09 -33.48
N LEU A 59 10.79 47.55 -33.33
CA LEU A 59 10.46 46.66 -32.22
C LEU A 59 11.38 45.45 -32.13
N SER A 60 11.97 45.23 -30.95
CA SER A 60 12.71 44.00 -30.67
C SER A 60 11.84 42.76 -30.86
N VAL A 61 12.45 41.63 -31.26
CA VAL A 61 11.74 40.35 -31.45
C VAL A 61 10.98 39.94 -30.20
N ARG A 62 11.54 40.18 -29.02
CA ARG A 62 10.90 39.85 -27.74
C ARG A 62 9.68 40.71 -27.47
N ALA A 63 9.77 42.02 -27.73
CA ALA A 63 8.64 42.95 -27.60
C ALA A 63 7.53 42.62 -28.61
N ALA A 64 7.87 42.27 -29.84
CA ALA A 64 6.92 41.81 -30.84
C ALA A 64 6.19 40.52 -30.40
N CYS A 65 6.91 39.52 -29.86
CA CYS A 65 6.28 38.30 -29.33
C CYS A 65 5.35 38.57 -28.14
N ARG A 66 5.69 39.52 -27.26
CA ARG A 66 4.83 39.93 -26.15
C ARG A 66 3.54 40.56 -26.65
N LYS A 67 3.63 41.51 -27.58
CA LYS A 67 2.47 42.16 -28.20
C LYS A 67 1.57 41.15 -28.91
N VAL A 68 2.14 40.17 -29.60
CA VAL A 68 1.37 39.08 -30.23
C VAL A 68 0.72 38.16 -29.19
N SER A 69 1.39 37.90 -28.07
CA SER A 69 0.83 37.12 -26.95
C SER A 69 -0.40 37.80 -26.36
N GLU A 70 -0.35 39.12 -26.18
CA GLU A 70 -1.48 39.93 -25.71
C GLU A 70 -2.64 39.93 -26.72
N LEU A 71 -2.35 40.05 -28.01
CA LEU A 71 -3.36 40.11 -29.07
C LEU A 71 -4.02 38.76 -29.39
N THR A 72 -3.31 37.64 -29.18
CA THR A 72 -3.76 36.31 -29.63
C THR A 72 -4.05 35.33 -28.50
N GLY A 73 -3.71 35.67 -27.25
CA GLY A 73 -3.81 34.77 -26.09
C GLY A 73 -2.83 33.58 -26.13
N VAL A 74 -1.94 33.52 -27.13
CA VAL A 74 -0.91 32.47 -27.27
C VAL A 74 0.33 32.88 -26.50
N SER A 75 0.78 32.04 -25.56
CA SER A 75 1.98 32.33 -24.75
C SER A 75 3.19 32.78 -25.58
N GLU A 76 3.96 33.76 -25.09
CA GLU A 76 5.18 34.29 -25.73
C GLU A 76 6.11 33.18 -26.24
N ARG A 77 6.28 32.11 -25.45
CA ARG A 77 7.15 30.96 -25.79
C ARG A 77 6.66 30.19 -27.01
N SER A 78 5.34 30.07 -27.17
CA SER A 78 4.71 29.43 -28.32
C SER A 78 4.80 30.31 -29.56
N VAL A 79 4.61 31.62 -29.43
CA VAL A 79 4.81 32.58 -30.54
C VAL A 79 6.25 32.51 -31.05
N PHE A 80 7.23 32.47 -30.14
CA PHE A 80 8.64 32.35 -30.49
C PHE A 80 8.94 31.05 -31.25
N ARG A 81 8.37 29.92 -30.80
CA ARG A 81 8.50 28.63 -31.51
C ARG A 81 7.83 28.65 -32.88
N ILE A 82 6.63 29.23 -32.99
CA ILE A 82 5.91 29.35 -34.25
C ILE A 82 6.74 30.15 -35.27
N LYS A 83 7.37 31.25 -34.86
CA LYS A 83 8.30 32.02 -35.70
C LYS A 83 9.45 31.15 -36.22
N LEU A 84 10.10 30.39 -35.34
CA LEU A 84 11.19 29.49 -35.74
C LEU A 84 10.73 28.39 -36.70
N ASP A 85 9.56 27.79 -36.43
CA ASP A 85 8.95 26.75 -37.26
C ASP A 85 8.58 27.30 -38.67
N VAL A 86 8.13 28.55 -38.78
CA VAL A 86 7.83 29.19 -40.07
C VAL A 86 9.11 29.54 -40.83
N ASN A 87 10.10 30.14 -40.17
CA ASN A 87 11.37 30.49 -40.80
C ASN A 87 12.16 29.27 -41.28
N SER A 88 11.98 28.11 -40.63
CA SER A 88 12.53 26.82 -41.06
C SER A 88 11.65 26.09 -42.09
N GLY A 89 10.61 26.76 -42.62
CA GLY A 89 9.77 26.25 -43.70
C GLY A 89 8.76 25.18 -43.30
N THR A 90 8.56 24.88 -42.00
CA THR A 90 7.61 23.84 -41.59
C THR A 90 6.76 24.16 -40.36
N LEU A 91 5.53 24.62 -40.58
CA LEU A 91 4.49 24.64 -39.55
C LEU A 91 3.92 23.23 -39.33
N LYS A 92 4.47 22.47 -38.37
CA LYS A 92 3.96 21.13 -38.03
C LYS A 92 2.87 21.21 -36.96
N SER A 93 1.74 20.52 -37.17
CA SER A 93 0.81 20.18 -36.08
C SER A 93 1.51 19.27 -35.07
N PRO A 94 1.14 19.30 -33.77
CA PRO A 94 1.48 18.20 -32.87
C PRO A 94 1.05 16.89 -33.52
N LYS A 95 1.93 15.88 -33.60
CA LYS A 95 1.56 14.56 -34.11
C LYS A 95 0.36 14.09 -33.30
N ARG A 96 -0.84 14.02 -33.91
CA ARG A 96 -1.91 13.18 -33.37
C ARG A 96 -1.29 11.79 -33.21
N LYS A 97 -1.48 11.12 -32.07
CA LYS A 97 -1.22 9.66 -32.01
C LYS A 97 -1.93 9.09 -33.23
N ARG A 98 -1.21 8.45 -34.16
CA ARG A 98 -1.84 7.78 -35.31
C ARG A 98 -2.88 6.84 -34.71
N LEU A 99 -4.16 7.16 -34.90
CA LEU A 99 -5.16 6.11 -35.00
C LEU A 99 -4.77 5.37 -36.27
N ARG A 100 -4.17 4.19 -36.12
CA ARG A 100 -3.83 3.34 -37.24
C ARG A 100 -5.15 2.93 -37.87
N LEU A 101 -5.47 3.49 -39.03
CA LEU A 101 -6.49 2.92 -39.91
C LEU A 101 -6.01 1.51 -40.32
N PRO A 102 -6.88 0.49 -40.34
CA PRO A 102 -6.45 -0.88 -40.64
C PRO A 102 -6.04 -0.95 -42.12
N ALA A 103 -4.77 -1.24 -42.37
CA ALA A 103 -4.36 -1.83 -43.65
C ALA A 103 -4.95 -3.25 -43.74
N MET A 104 -5.11 -3.75 -44.97
CA MET A 104 -5.68 -5.06 -45.34
C MET A 104 -4.85 -6.26 -44.83
N ASP A 105 -4.62 -6.34 -43.53
CA ASP A 105 -3.99 -7.46 -42.85
C ASP A 105 -4.75 -7.67 -41.54
N ASP A 106 -5.40 -8.83 -41.39
CA ASP A 106 -6.38 -9.09 -40.35
C ASP A 106 -5.82 -9.02 -38.91
N ARG A 107 -4.50 -8.95 -38.75
CA ARG A 107 -3.82 -8.74 -37.46
C ARG A 107 -3.75 -7.28 -36.99
N ALA A 108 -4.14 -6.29 -37.80
CA ALA A 108 -4.00 -4.87 -37.49
C ALA A 108 -5.29 -4.18 -36.99
N LYS A 109 -6.42 -4.89 -36.87
CA LYS A 109 -7.76 -4.30 -36.66
C LYS A 109 -8.09 -3.82 -35.24
N THR A 110 -7.32 -4.15 -34.20
CA THR A 110 -7.70 -3.75 -32.84
C THR A 110 -6.63 -2.86 -32.22
N GLY A 111 -6.81 -1.55 -32.32
CA GLY A 111 -6.17 -0.57 -31.45
C GLY A 111 -6.60 -0.68 -29.97
N LYS A 112 -6.96 -1.89 -29.54
CA LYS A 112 -7.46 -2.21 -28.21
C LYS A 112 -6.30 -2.27 -27.24
N THR A 113 -6.47 -1.70 -26.06
CA THR A 113 -5.50 -1.91 -24.98
C THR A 113 -5.47 -3.40 -24.60
N ARG A 114 -4.40 -3.86 -23.93
CA ARG A 114 -4.29 -5.28 -23.54
C ARG A 114 -5.47 -5.74 -22.65
N LEU A 115 -6.02 -4.81 -21.87
CA LEU A 115 -7.21 -5.00 -21.05
C LEU A 115 -8.52 -5.02 -21.85
N GLU A 116 -8.53 -4.49 -23.07
CA GLU A 116 -9.68 -4.57 -23.99
C GLU A 116 -9.60 -5.80 -24.92
N LEU A 117 -8.41 -6.43 -25.01
CA LEU A 117 -8.17 -7.67 -25.74
C LEU A 117 -8.59 -8.92 -24.96
N HIS A 118 -8.57 -8.85 -23.62
CA HIS A 118 -9.01 -9.93 -22.74
C HIS A 118 -10.19 -9.43 -21.92
N ASP A 119 -11.31 -10.14 -21.94
CA ASP A 119 -12.51 -9.73 -21.21
C ASP A 119 -12.32 -9.84 -19.68
N SER A 120 -13.19 -9.15 -18.93
CA SER A 120 -13.13 -9.14 -17.47
C SER A 120 -13.28 -10.56 -16.88
N PHE A 121 -14.02 -11.43 -17.55
CA PHE A 121 -14.21 -12.82 -17.15
C PHE A 121 -12.90 -13.61 -17.22
N SER A 122 -12.18 -13.52 -18.34
CA SER A 122 -10.87 -14.16 -18.54
C SER A 122 -9.82 -13.66 -17.55
N LEU A 123 -9.80 -12.35 -17.28
CA LEU A 123 -8.89 -11.75 -16.32
C LEU A 123 -9.20 -12.19 -14.88
N ALA A 124 -10.48 -12.31 -14.52
CA ALA A 124 -10.91 -12.86 -13.23
C ALA A 124 -10.55 -14.35 -13.12
N ALA A 125 -10.69 -15.10 -14.20
CA ALA A 125 -10.34 -16.51 -14.28
C ALA A 125 -8.81 -16.70 -14.12
N LEU A 126 -7.99 -15.91 -14.82
CA LEU A 126 -6.54 -15.87 -14.63
C LEU A 126 -6.17 -15.56 -13.17
N ARG A 127 -6.83 -14.57 -12.55
CA ARG A 127 -6.62 -14.27 -11.13
C ARG A 127 -6.92 -15.49 -10.25
N ARG A 128 -8.05 -16.17 -10.45
CA ARG A 128 -8.39 -17.41 -9.70
C ARG A 128 -7.32 -18.49 -9.88
N LYS A 129 -6.84 -18.70 -11.11
CA LYS A 129 -5.77 -19.68 -11.40
C LYS A 129 -4.50 -19.37 -10.60
N VAL A 130 -4.07 -18.11 -10.58
CA VAL A 130 -2.92 -17.66 -9.77
C VAL A 130 -3.13 -17.96 -8.28
N HIS A 131 -4.33 -17.73 -7.74
CA HIS A 131 -4.65 -18.06 -6.35
C HIS A 131 -4.71 -19.57 -6.07
N GLN A 132 -5.11 -20.41 -7.02
CA GLN A 132 -5.04 -21.87 -6.88
C GLN A 132 -3.59 -22.38 -6.76
N TYR A 133 -2.64 -21.74 -7.44
CA TYR A 133 -1.22 -22.01 -7.24
C TYR A 133 -0.79 -21.67 -5.80
N PHE A 134 -1.22 -20.51 -5.29
CA PHE A 134 -0.94 -20.12 -3.90
C PHE A 134 -1.52 -21.12 -2.89
N LEU A 135 -2.76 -21.58 -3.10
CA LEU A 135 -3.42 -22.58 -2.25
C LEU A 135 -2.67 -23.92 -2.21
N ARG A 136 -2.08 -24.32 -3.35
CA ARG A 136 -1.26 -25.54 -3.47
C ARG A 136 0.18 -25.35 -3.00
N ASN A 137 0.54 -24.16 -2.51
CA ASN A 137 1.91 -23.77 -2.16
C ASN A 137 2.90 -23.92 -3.33
N GLU A 138 2.42 -23.75 -4.56
CA GLU A 138 3.23 -23.81 -5.76
C GLU A 138 3.54 -22.41 -6.28
N LEU A 139 4.70 -22.22 -6.91
CA LEU A 139 5.09 -20.96 -7.53
C LEU A 139 4.40 -20.78 -8.88
N PRO A 140 3.52 -19.77 -9.07
CA PRO A 140 2.90 -19.48 -10.36
C PRO A 140 3.88 -18.66 -11.22
N THR A 141 4.76 -19.34 -11.94
CA THR A 141 5.63 -18.66 -12.90
C THR A 141 4.80 -18.26 -14.13
N ALA A 142 5.17 -17.15 -14.79
CA ALA A 142 4.47 -16.72 -16.00
C ALA A 142 4.48 -17.77 -17.12
N ALA A 143 5.50 -18.64 -17.16
CA ALA A 143 5.57 -19.76 -18.10
C ALA A 143 4.53 -20.84 -17.76
N LYS A 144 4.47 -21.28 -16.49
CA LYS A 144 3.46 -22.24 -16.02
C LYS A 144 2.04 -21.74 -16.24
N LEU A 145 1.79 -20.48 -15.88
CA LEU A 145 0.49 -19.85 -16.09
C LEU A 145 0.12 -19.77 -17.58
N ALA A 146 1.06 -19.41 -18.45
CA ALA A 146 0.80 -19.34 -19.89
C ALA A 146 0.49 -20.73 -20.48
N GLN A 147 1.18 -21.78 -20.01
CA GLN A 147 0.91 -23.16 -20.39
C GLN A 147 -0.46 -23.61 -19.88
N ASP A 148 -0.71 -23.48 -18.58
CA ASP A 148 -1.95 -23.91 -17.95
C ASP A 148 -3.18 -23.21 -18.52
N VAL A 149 -3.11 -21.90 -18.73
CA VAL A 149 -4.23 -21.14 -19.33
C VAL A 149 -4.48 -21.53 -20.78
N THR A 150 -3.46 -22.05 -21.48
CA THR A 150 -3.62 -22.57 -22.85
C THR A 150 -4.19 -24.00 -22.86
N SER A 151 -3.87 -24.80 -21.83
CA SER A 151 -4.32 -26.20 -21.72
C SER A 151 -5.69 -26.36 -21.04
N ASP A 152 -6.13 -25.36 -20.28
CA ASP A 152 -7.39 -25.37 -19.53
C ASP A 152 -8.55 -25.01 -20.46
N SER A 153 -9.28 -26.02 -20.93
CA SER A 153 -10.41 -25.87 -21.85
C SER A 153 -11.54 -24.98 -21.31
N ASP A 154 -11.62 -24.82 -19.99
CA ASP A 154 -12.64 -23.99 -19.32
C ASP A 154 -12.25 -22.51 -19.29
N MET A 155 -10.98 -22.18 -19.58
CA MET A 155 -10.50 -20.82 -19.75
C MET A 155 -10.67 -20.39 -21.21
N ASN A 156 -11.62 -19.50 -21.48
CA ASN A 156 -11.78 -18.87 -22.80
C ASN A 156 -10.70 -17.80 -23.08
N MET A 157 -9.43 -18.15 -22.83
CA MET A 157 -8.26 -17.28 -23.00
C MET A 157 -7.46 -17.71 -24.24
N PRO A 158 -7.13 -16.79 -25.14
CA PRO A 158 -6.28 -17.12 -26.28
C PRO A 158 -4.88 -17.49 -25.81
N LYS A 159 -4.17 -18.30 -26.61
CA LYS A 159 -2.77 -18.65 -26.36
C LYS A 159 -1.93 -17.39 -26.19
N VAL A 160 -1.37 -17.21 -25.00
CA VAL A 160 -0.58 -16.02 -24.64
C VAL A 160 0.90 -16.37 -24.50
N SER A 161 1.77 -15.49 -25.02
CA SER A 161 3.21 -15.60 -24.78
C SER A 161 3.52 -15.34 -23.30
N VAL A 162 4.65 -15.88 -22.81
CA VAL A 162 5.13 -15.63 -21.43
C VAL A 162 5.25 -14.12 -21.13
N ARG A 163 5.74 -13.34 -22.10
CA ARG A 163 5.86 -11.88 -21.96
C ARG A 163 4.50 -11.20 -21.86
N THR A 164 3.51 -11.68 -22.60
CA THR A 164 2.12 -11.21 -22.52
C THR A 164 1.52 -11.58 -21.16
N MET A 165 1.79 -12.77 -20.65
CA MET A 165 1.32 -13.22 -19.33
C MET A 165 1.86 -12.33 -18.20
N GLN A 166 3.17 -12.04 -18.18
CA GLN A 166 3.76 -11.12 -17.20
C GLN A 166 3.08 -9.74 -17.20
N ARG A 167 2.81 -9.25 -18.40
CA ARG A 167 2.14 -7.98 -18.64
C ARG A 167 0.68 -7.99 -18.15
N LEU A 168 -0.07 -9.06 -18.44
CA LEU A 168 -1.43 -9.25 -17.94
C LEU A 168 -1.49 -9.32 -16.42
N LEU A 169 -0.55 -10.03 -15.80
CA LEU A 169 -0.44 -10.09 -14.34
C LEU A 169 -0.27 -8.69 -13.74
N ASN A 170 0.60 -7.86 -14.32
CA ASN A 170 0.76 -6.46 -13.90
C ASN A 170 -0.53 -5.66 -14.12
N ASP A 171 -1.19 -5.82 -15.27
CA ASP A 171 -2.40 -5.10 -15.63
C ASP A 171 -3.58 -5.45 -14.68
N ILE A 172 -3.63 -6.69 -14.15
CA ILE A 172 -4.62 -7.11 -13.13
C ILE A 172 -4.14 -6.89 -11.68
N GLY A 173 -3.05 -6.16 -11.48
CA GLY A 173 -2.60 -5.70 -10.16
C GLY A 173 -1.63 -6.63 -9.42
N PHE A 174 -1.18 -7.74 -10.02
CA PHE A 174 -0.04 -8.48 -9.47
C PHE A 174 1.25 -7.70 -9.70
N SER A 175 2.22 -7.86 -8.80
CA SER A 175 3.56 -7.28 -8.99
C SER A 175 4.62 -8.27 -8.54
N PHE A 176 5.72 -8.35 -9.28
CA PHE A 176 6.84 -9.20 -8.92
C PHE A 176 7.65 -8.55 -7.80
N ARG A 177 7.65 -9.14 -6.60
CA ARG A 177 8.33 -8.62 -5.41
C ARG A 177 9.08 -9.73 -4.70
N LYS A 178 10.08 -9.37 -3.87
CA LYS A 178 10.76 -10.30 -2.97
C LYS A 178 9.74 -10.89 -1.99
N ARG A 179 9.72 -12.22 -1.86
CA ARG A 179 8.83 -12.94 -0.94
C ARG A 179 9.05 -12.44 0.50
N LYS A 180 7.98 -12.00 1.16
CA LYS A 180 7.97 -11.76 2.60
C LYS A 180 7.73 -13.08 3.33
N ARG A 181 8.29 -13.25 4.52
CA ARG A 181 8.11 -14.46 5.34
C ARG A 181 6.64 -14.64 5.77
N ASN A 182 5.93 -13.52 5.93
CA ASN A 182 4.52 -13.48 6.31
C ASN A 182 3.70 -13.14 5.06
N CYS A 183 3.20 -14.18 4.39
CA CYS A 183 2.06 -14.02 3.51
C CYS A 183 0.82 -14.10 4.40
N GLU A 184 0.30 -12.95 4.82
CA GLU A 184 -1.05 -12.91 5.35
C GLU A 184 -1.96 -13.24 4.16
N LEU A 185 -2.71 -14.34 4.24
CA LEU A 185 -4.11 -14.48 3.81
C LEU A 185 -4.53 -15.96 3.74
N LEU A 186 -5.73 -16.18 4.27
CA LEU A 186 -6.46 -17.42 4.54
C LEU A 186 -6.09 -18.07 5.88
N GLU A 187 -6.78 -17.63 6.93
CA GLU A 187 -6.93 -18.43 8.14
C GLU A 187 -7.61 -19.75 7.73
N ARG A 188 -7.06 -20.89 8.17
CA ARG A 188 -7.72 -22.18 8.00
C ARG A 188 -9.09 -22.16 8.69
N ASP A 189 -10.08 -22.88 8.15
CA ASP A 189 -11.45 -22.89 8.67
C ASP A 189 -11.54 -23.35 10.14
N ASP A 190 -10.65 -24.23 10.57
CA ASP A 190 -10.52 -24.66 11.96
C ASP A 190 -10.03 -23.51 12.86
N ILE A 191 -9.03 -22.73 12.43
CA ILE A 191 -8.57 -21.53 13.14
C ILE A 191 -9.69 -20.49 13.24
N ILE A 192 -10.43 -20.24 12.16
CA ILE A 192 -11.59 -19.32 12.17
C ILE A 192 -12.61 -19.79 13.21
N THR A 193 -12.90 -21.09 13.22
CA THR A 193 -13.85 -21.70 14.17
C THR A 193 -13.36 -21.56 15.61
N TRP A 194 -12.07 -21.83 15.88
CA TRP A 194 -11.47 -21.66 17.21
C TRP A 194 -11.50 -20.20 17.67
N ARG A 195 -11.19 -19.24 16.80
CA ARG A 195 -11.29 -17.81 17.12
C ARG A 195 -12.73 -17.41 17.44
N ARG A 196 -13.70 -17.86 16.65
CA ARG A 196 -15.14 -17.61 16.92
C ARG A 196 -15.57 -18.19 18.26
N ARG A 197 -15.15 -19.41 18.58
CA ARG A 197 -15.42 -20.04 19.89
C ARG A 197 -14.79 -19.23 21.02
N TYR A 198 -13.51 -18.91 20.92
CA TYR A 198 -12.81 -18.07 21.90
C TYR A 198 -13.52 -16.72 22.11
N LEU A 199 -13.88 -16.02 21.04
CA LEU A 199 -14.56 -14.73 21.12
C LEU A 199 -15.95 -14.83 21.78
N ARG A 200 -16.70 -15.91 21.53
CA ARG A 200 -17.98 -16.15 22.22
C ARG A 200 -17.77 -16.44 23.71
N THR A 201 -16.84 -17.33 24.03
CA THR A 201 -16.50 -17.70 25.41
C THR A 201 -16.00 -16.51 26.22
N ILE A 202 -15.05 -15.73 25.69
CA ILE A 202 -14.51 -14.57 26.40
C ILE A 202 -15.57 -13.48 26.61
N ARG A 203 -16.51 -13.31 25.66
CA ARG A 203 -17.65 -12.39 25.83
C ARG A 203 -18.59 -12.84 26.95
N GLN A 204 -18.89 -14.13 27.04
CA GLN A 204 -19.71 -14.69 28.12
C GLN A 204 -19.03 -14.51 29.49
N LEU A 205 -17.74 -14.81 29.59
CA LEU A 205 -16.97 -14.67 30.83
C LEU A 205 -16.91 -13.21 31.31
N ARG A 206 -16.77 -12.25 30.39
CA ARG A 206 -16.85 -10.81 30.69
C ARG A 206 -18.25 -10.39 31.13
N ALA A 207 -19.31 -10.92 30.50
CA ALA A 207 -20.69 -10.65 30.90
C ALA A 207 -20.99 -11.17 32.32
N GLN A 208 -20.35 -12.27 32.72
CA GLN A 208 -20.40 -12.81 34.09
C GLN A 208 -19.53 -12.03 35.09
N LYS A 209 -18.85 -10.95 34.66
CA LYS A 209 -17.93 -10.15 35.48
C LYS A 209 -16.83 -10.99 36.15
N ARG A 210 -16.38 -12.05 35.48
CA ARG A 210 -15.26 -12.86 35.98
C ARG A 210 -13.95 -12.11 35.79
N PRO A 211 -13.06 -12.04 36.80
CA PRO A 211 -11.73 -11.46 36.61
C PRO A 211 -10.95 -12.24 35.56
N ILE A 212 -10.38 -11.55 34.57
CA ILE A 212 -9.62 -12.19 33.49
C ILE A 212 -8.18 -11.71 33.54
N TYR A 213 -7.25 -12.65 33.66
CA TYR A 213 -5.83 -12.42 33.62
C TYR A 213 -5.27 -12.92 32.29
N TYR A 214 -4.55 -12.06 31.59
CA TYR A 214 -3.79 -12.36 30.39
C TYR A 214 -2.33 -12.44 30.76
N LEU A 215 -1.64 -13.46 30.25
CA LEU A 215 -0.20 -13.59 30.41
C LEU A 215 0.45 -13.77 29.05
N ASP A 216 1.69 -13.28 28.95
CA ASP A 216 2.51 -13.43 27.77
C ASP A 216 4.00 -13.33 28.14
N GLU A 217 4.84 -13.91 27.29
CA GLU A 217 6.28 -13.76 27.36
C GLU A 217 6.79 -12.77 26.32
N THR A 218 7.72 -11.91 26.74
CA THR A 218 8.47 -11.07 25.82
C THR A 218 9.95 -11.08 26.15
N TRP A 219 10.76 -10.51 25.25
CA TRP A 219 12.19 -10.42 25.45
C TRP A 219 12.77 -9.10 24.98
N ILE A 220 13.79 -8.65 25.70
CA ILE A 220 14.56 -7.44 25.39
C ILE A 220 16.00 -7.87 25.13
N ASN A 221 16.57 -7.40 24.03
CA ASN A 221 17.98 -7.64 23.71
C ASN A 221 18.83 -6.49 24.27
N ALA A 222 19.99 -6.79 24.84
CA ALA A 222 20.90 -5.78 25.38
C ALA A 222 21.41 -4.80 24.30
N GLY A 223 21.54 -5.27 23.05
CA GLY A 223 21.90 -4.47 21.89
C GLY A 223 20.70 -3.88 21.14
N HIS A 224 19.53 -3.74 21.77
CA HIS A 224 18.37 -3.12 21.13
C HIS A 224 18.61 -1.61 20.98
N ILE A 225 18.66 -1.14 19.74
CA ILE A 225 18.90 0.27 19.39
C ILE A 225 17.78 0.77 18.47
N LYS A 226 17.70 2.10 18.29
CA LYS A 226 16.82 2.69 17.27
C LYS A 226 17.40 2.41 15.88
N ASP A 227 16.54 1.97 14.95
CA ASP A 227 16.92 1.73 13.55
C ASP A 227 17.23 3.00 12.76
N LYS A 228 16.78 4.16 13.26
CA LYS A 228 16.95 5.46 12.62
C LYS A 228 17.65 6.42 13.57
N VAL A 229 18.78 6.94 13.13
CA VAL A 229 19.60 7.93 13.83
C VAL A 229 20.00 9.04 12.86
N TRP A 230 20.29 10.22 13.39
CA TRP A 230 20.89 11.30 12.62
C TRP A 230 22.40 11.06 12.55
N GLU A 231 22.96 11.07 11.34
CA GLU A 231 24.39 10.96 11.09
C GLU A 231 24.88 12.22 10.36
N ASP A 232 26.09 12.67 10.71
CA ASP A 232 26.74 13.79 10.03
C ASP A 232 27.33 13.29 8.70
N ALA A 233 26.78 13.77 7.59
CA ALA A 233 27.22 13.39 6.25
C ALA A 233 28.59 13.96 5.87
N ASN A 234 29.11 14.93 6.63
CA ASN A 234 30.38 15.59 6.32
C ASN A 234 31.60 14.90 6.96
N ILE A 235 31.39 13.99 7.92
CA ILE A 235 32.46 13.32 8.66
C ILE A 235 32.38 11.82 8.38
N THR A 236 33.16 11.36 7.41
CA THR A 236 33.07 9.98 6.93
C THR A 236 34.17 9.07 7.45
N THR A 237 35.29 9.63 7.92
CA THR A 237 36.45 8.85 8.38
C THR A 237 36.80 9.13 9.84
N ARG A 238 37.39 8.14 10.51
CA ARG A 238 37.83 8.27 11.91
C ARG A 238 38.97 9.27 12.04
N GLU A 239 39.87 9.31 11.07
CA GLU A 239 41.04 10.18 11.04
C GLU A 239 40.66 11.65 10.89
N GLU A 240 39.64 11.95 10.08
CA GLU A 240 39.08 13.29 9.93
C GLU A 240 38.34 13.72 11.19
N ALA A 241 37.49 12.85 11.73
CA ALA A 241 36.80 13.10 13.00
C ALA A 241 37.81 13.42 14.12
N PHE A 242 38.90 12.65 14.22
CA PHE A 242 39.95 12.86 15.20
C PHE A 242 40.68 14.20 15.01
N ARG A 243 41.09 14.54 13.78
CA ARG A 243 41.75 15.82 13.47
C ARG A 243 40.89 17.04 13.79
N GLN A 244 39.58 16.92 13.65
CA GLN A 244 38.62 18.00 13.90
C GLN A 244 38.05 17.99 15.34
N GLY A 245 38.41 17.00 16.17
CA GLY A 245 37.85 16.86 17.52
C GLY A 245 36.37 16.41 17.55
N LEU A 246 35.89 15.80 16.47
CA LEU A 246 34.51 15.36 16.27
C LEU A 246 34.41 13.82 16.34
N THR A 247 33.22 13.27 16.11
CA THR A 247 32.96 11.81 16.14
C THR A 247 32.25 11.34 14.88
N THR A 248 32.40 10.07 14.52
CA THR A 248 31.74 9.43 13.36
C THR A 248 30.33 8.92 13.69
N GLY A 249 29.66 9.52 14.69
CA GLY A 249 28.32 9.10 15.12
C GLY A 249 28.27 7.91 16.08
N LEU A 250 27.04 7.43 16.33
CA LEU A 250 26.75 6.34 17.27
C LEU A 250 27.23 5.00 16.73
N ARG A 251 27.98 4.25 17.54
CA ARG A 251 28.36 2.87 17.18
C ARG A 251 27.19 1.93 17.37
N ALA A 252 26.85 1.18 16.33
CA ALA A 252 25.99 0.02 16.47
C ALA A 252 26.67 -1.03 17.37
N PRO A 253 25.93 -1.68 18.29
CA PRO A 253 26.48 -2.79 19.06
C PRO A 253 26.87 -3.93 18.10
N SER A 254 27.95 -4.65 18.41
CA SER A 254 28.50 -5.72 17.57
C SER A 254 27.55 -6.92 17.35
N GLY A 255 26.41 -6.93 18.03
CA GLY A 255 25.32 -7.88 17.86
C GLY A 255 24.18 -7.58 18.82
N LYS A 256 23.12 -8.40 18.80
CA LYS A 256 21.96 -8.24 19.71
C LYS A 256 22.32 -8.36 21.19
N GLY A 257 23.47 -8.93 21.54
CA GLY A 257 23.91 -9.09 22.92
C GLY A 257 23.11 -10.14 23.70
N GLY A 258 23.24 -10.13 25.03
CA GLY A 258 22.43 -10.98 25.91
C GLY A 258 20.94 -10.61 25.85
N ARG A 259 20.08 -11.56 26.20
CA ARG A 259 18.63 -11.37 26.18
C ARG A 259 18.07 -11.45 27.60
N LEU A 260 17.13 -10.55 27.91
CA LEU A 260 16.32 -10.56 29.11
C LEU A 260 14.93 -11.05 28.73
N ILE A 261 14.42 -12.06 29.41
CA ILE A 261 13.09 -12.63 29.19
C ILE A 261 12.20 -12.14 30.33
N LEU A 262 11.03 -11.63 29.97
CA LEU A 262 9.99 -11.15 30.86
C LEU A 262 8.73 -12.00 30.65
N LEU A 263 8.22 -12.58 31.73
CA LEU A 263 6.90 -13.17 31.80
C LEU A 263 6.10 -12.38 32.83
N HIS A 264 4.88 -11.96 32.47
CA HIS A 264 4.01 -11.21 33.36
C HIS A 264 2.54 -11.54 33.09
N ALA A 265 1.70 -11.44 34.12
CA ALA A 265 0.25 -11.44 34.00
C ALA A 265 -0.38 -10.09 34.34
N GLY A 266 -1.44 -9.72 33.63
CA GLY A 266 -2.22 -8.50 33.88
C GLY A 266 -3.72 -8.71 33.63
N SER A 267 -4.53 -7.83 34.21
CA SER A 267 -5.99 -7.83 34.09
C SER A 267 -6.49 -6.42 33.73
N GLU A 268 -7.80 -6.20 33.76
CA GLU A 268 -8.39 -4.86 33.59
C GLU A 268 -7.95 -3.87 34.68
N ASP A 269 -7.56 -4.37 35.86
CA ASP A 269 -7.03 -3.57 36.98
C ASP A 269 -5.53 -3.25 36.83
N GLY A 270 -4.89 -3.71 35.75
CA GLY A 270 -3.47 -3.56 35.50
C GLY A 270 -2.66 -4.83 35.79
N PHE A 271 -1.33 -4.65 35.88
CA PHE A 271 -0.37 -5.74 36.08
C PHE A 271 -0.39 -6.26 37.52
N LEU A 272 -0.25 -7.59 37.66
CA LEU A 272 -0.14 -8.22 38.98
C LEU A 272 1.30 -8.14 39.49
N ASN A 273 1.59 -7.21 40.41
CA ASN A 273 2.96 -6.91 40.87
C ASN A 273 3.77 -8.17 41.26
N SER A 274 3.14 -9.15 41.89
CA SER A 274 3.79 -10.40 42.33
C SER A 274 4.08 -11.40 41.20
N ALA A 275 3.59 -11.17 39.98
CA ALA A 275 3.69 -12.10 38.85
C ALA A 275 4.75 -11.72 37.82
N CYS A 276 5.58 -10.71 38.08
CA CYS A 276 6.67 -10.33 37.19
C CYS A 276 7.86 -11.29 37.35
N LEU A 277 8.09 -12.14 36.35
CA LEU A 277 9.27 -12.98 36.27
C LEU A 277 10.24 -12.43 35.23
N LEU A 278 11.42 -12.04 35.69
CA LEU A 278 12.48 -11.46 34.87
C LEU A 278 13.76 -12.26 35.03
N PHE A 279 14.31 -12.79 33.93
CA PHE A 279 15.58 -13.51 33.98
C PHE A 279 16.39 -13.36 32.69
N ARG A 280 17.70 -13.50 32.81
CA ARG A 280 18.61 -13.46 31.66
C ARG A 280 18.67 -14.83 30.99
N ALA A 281 18.55 -14.87 29.67
CA ALA A 281 18.74 -16.08 28.89
C ALA A 281 20.20 -16.57 29.04
N ALA A 282 20.39 -17.87 29.29
CA ALA A 282 21.72 -18.44 29.48
C ALA A 282 22.50 -18.53 28.17
N LYS A 283 21.83 -18.85 27.05
CA LYS A 283 22.46 -18.99 25.73
C LYS A 283 22.37 -17.71 24.91
N ARG A 284 23.45 -17.40 24.18
CA ARG A 284 23.53 -16.28 23.22
C ARG A 284 22.82 -16.56 21.88
N SER A 285 22.17 -17.71 21.71
CA SER A 285 21.66 -18.17 20.41
C SER A 285 20.14 -18.09 20.27
N GLY A 286 19.70 -17.34 19.26
CA GLY A 286 18.54 -17.64 18.39
C GLY A 286 17.16 -17.76 19.03
N ASP A 287 16.90 -18.91 19.66
CA ASP A 287 15.55 -19.41 19.97
C ASP A 287 15.26 -19.38 21.48
N TYR A 288 14.35 -18.48 21.90
CA TYR A 288 14.00 -18.26 23.30
C TYR A 288 13.10 -19.37 23.86
N HIS A 289 12.42 -20.15 23.00
CA HIS A 289 11.57 -21.25 23.44
C HIS A 289 12.33 -22.37 24.16
N THR A 290 13.67 -22.34 24.15
CA THR A 290 14.51 -23.26 24.93
C THR A 290 14.76 -22.79 26.36
N GLU A 291 14.63 -21.49 26.62
CA GLU A 291 14.95 -20.87 27.91
C GLU A 291 13.71 -20.72 28.79
N MET A 292 12.54 -20.41 28.22
CA MET A 292 11.26 -20.60 28.92
C MET A 292 10.84 -22.06 28.73
N ASN A 293 10.70 -22.80 29.83
CA ASN A 293 10.40 -24.24 29.81
C ASN A 293 9.29 -24.59 30.81
N GLY A 294 8.76 -25.80 30.68
CA GLY A 294 7.64 -26.28 31.49
C GLY A 294 7.85 -26.14 32.99
N PRO A 295 8.95 -26.67 33.57
CA PRO A 295 9.20 -26.56 35.01
C PRO A 295 9.29 -25.11 35.51
N ARG A 296 9.93 -24.22 34.75
CA ARG A 296 10.01 -22.80 35.11
C ARG A 296 8.65 -22.13 35.05
N PHE A 297 7.87 -22.41 34.01
CA PHE A 297 6.52 -21.90 33.86
C PHE A 297 5.61 -22.41 34.97
N GLU A 298 5.62 -23.71 35.26
CA GLU A 298 4.85 -24.34 36.34
C GLU A 298 5.18 -23.74 37.70
N LYS A 299 6.48 -23.58 38.02
CA LYS A 299 6.93 -22.94 39.24
C LYS A 299 6.38 -21.52 39.36
N TRP A 300 6.53 -20.70 38.32
CA TRP A 300 5.98 -19.34 38.30
C TRP A 300 4.46 -19.33 38.43
N PHE A 301 3.78 -20.22 37.71
CA PHE A 301 2.33 -20.32 37.69
C PHE A 301 1.80 -20.65 39.09
N GLY A 302 2.41 -21.63 39.77
CA GLY A 302 2.02 -22.07 41.11
C GLY A 302 2.44 -21.12 42.23
N GLU A 303 3.65 -20.55 42.18
CA GLU A 303 4.20 -19.76 43.29
C GLU A 303 3.90 -18.26 43.18
N GLN A 304 3.78 -17.72 41.96
CA GLN A 304 3.63 -16.29 41.73
C GLN A 304 2.25 -15.92 41.18
N LEU A 305 1.70 -16.67 40.22
CA LEU A 305 0.41 -16.31 39.61
C LEU A 305 -0.77 -16.74 40.49
N LEU A 306 -0.97 -18.04 40.68
CA LEU A 306 -2.15 -18.60 41.34
C LEU A 306 -2.42 -18.03 42.75
N PRO A 307 -1.42 -17.79 43.61
CA PRO A 307 -1.67 -17.24 44.95
C PRO A 307 -2.12 -15.78 44.95
N ASN A 308 -1.87 -15.05 43.85
CA ASN A 308 -2.05 -13.60 43.80
C ASN A 308 -3.22 -13.16 42.90
N ILE A 309 -3.91 -14.08 42.22
CA ILE A 309 -5.09 -13.76 41.41
C ILE A 309 -6.38 -13.82 42.23
N LYS A 310 -7.39 -13.06 41.80
CA LYS A 310 -8.72 -13.10 42.42
C LYS A 310 -9.35 -14.51 42.30
N PRO A 311 -10.16 -14.96 43.28
CA PRO A 311 -10.94 -16.19 43.17
C PRO A 311 -11.86 -16.20 41.96
N CYS A 312 -12.21 -17.39 41.47
CA CYS A 312 -13.09 -17.59 40.31
C CYS A 312 -12.64 -16.88 39.02
N SER A 313 -11.35 -16.54 38.92
CA SER A 313 -10.77 -15.88 37.77
C SER A 313 -10.60 -16.82 36.57
N VAL A 314 -10.32 -16.21 35.41
CA VAL A 314 -10.01 -16.87 34.14
C VAL A 314 -8.58 -16.48 33.78
N ILE A 315 -7.76 -17.47 33.41
CA ILE A 315 -6.41 -17.24 32.91
C ILE A 315 -6.43 -17.52 31.41
N VAL A 316 -5.95 -16.55 30.63
CA VAL A 316 -5.81 -16.66 29.18
C VAL A 316 -4.32 -16.76 28.85
N VAL A 317 -3.97 -17.85 28.17
CA VAL A 317 -2.61 -18.21 27.79
C VAL A 317 -2.60 -18.51 26.29
N ASP A 318 -1.47 -18.30 25.64
CA ASP A 318 -1.28 -18.77 24.27
C ASP A 318 -1.10 -20.31 24.22
N ASN A 319 -0.81 -20.87 23.04
CA ASN A 319 -0.64 -22.31 22.88
C ASN A 319 0.84 -22.71 22.73
N ALA A 320 1.75 -22.10 23.50
CA ALA A 320 3.14 -22.53 23.51
C ALA A 320 3.27 -23.93 24.15
N PRO A 321 4.12 -24.83 23.60
CA PRO A 321 4.22 -26.21 24.06
C PRO A 321 4.54 -26.39 25.55
N TYR A 322 5.28 -25.45 26.15
CA TYR A 322 5.68 -25.51 27.57
C TYR A 322 4.56 -25.10 28.53
N HIS A 323 3.44 -24.52 28.07
CA HIS A 323 2.29 -24.24 28.93
C HIS A 323 1.45 -25.48 29.24
N SER A 324 1.59 -26.55 28.43
CA SER A 324 0.79 -27.77 28.53
C SER A 324 1.69 -29.00 28.52
N VAL A 325 2.65 -29.05 29.44
CA VAL A 325 3.52 -30.21 29.61
C VAL A 325 2.71 -31.38 30.16
N ARG A 326 2.76 -32.50 29.44
CA ARG A 326 2.14 -33.74 29.91
C ARG A 326 2.99 -34.31 31.05
N LEU A 327 2.34 -34.69 32.15
CA LEU A 327 2.97 -35.44 33.24
C LEU A 327 3.61 -36.73 32.73
N GLU A 328 2.96 -37.36 31.76
CA GLU A 328 3.41 -38.58 31.14
C GLU A 328 3.66 -38.41 29.65
N ARG A 329 4.79 -38.95 29.20
CA ARG A 329 5.13 -38.97 27.78
C ARG A 329 4.40 -40.12 27.08
N VAL A 330 3.29 -39.79 26.43
CA VAL A 330 2.61 -40.71 25.52
C VAL A 330 3.49 -40.96 24.29
N PRO A 331 3.74 -42.22 23.89
CA PRO A 331 4.50 -42.51 22.69
C PRO A 331 3.78 -41.99 21.44
N THR A 332 4.55 -41.72 20.39
CA THR A 332 4.05 -41.22 19.10
C THR A 332 4.32 -42.24 18.00
N SER A 333 3.81 -42.01 16.78
CA SER A 333 4.15 -42.85 15.62
C SER A 333 5.65 -42.88 15.29
N SER A 334 6.43 -41.94 15.83
CA SER A 334 7.90 -41.91 15.71
C SER A 334 8.64 -42.63 16.85
N SER A 335 7.93 -43.07 17.90
CA SER A 335 8.51 -43.84 19.00
C SER A 335 8.91 -45.25 18.54
N ARG A 336 9.88 -45.87 19.21
CA ARG A 336 10.26 -47.25 18.89
C ARG A 336 9.12 -48.18 19.24
N LYS A 337 8.95 -49.27 18.49
CA LYS A 337 7.92 -50.29 18.75
C LYS A 337 7.96 -50.79 20.20
N ALA A 338 9.16 -51.07 20.72
CA ALA A 338 9.35 -51.51 22.10
C ALA A 338 8.81 -50.49 23.12
N ASP A 339 9.14 -49.20 22.96
CA ASP A 339 8.66 -48.14 23.85
C ASP A 339 7.13 -48.01 23.80
N ILE A 340 6.53 -48.18 22.63
CA ILE A 340 5.06 -48.20 22.45
C ILE A 340 4.45 -49.40 23.19
N GLN A 341 5.01 -50.60 23.01
CA GLN A 341 4.51 -51.83 23.64
C GLN A 341 4.65 -51.77 25.17
N SER A 342 5.77 -51.27 25.69
CA SER A 342 5.97 -51.06 27.12
C SER A 342 4.94 -50.09 27.70
N TRP A 343 4.72 -48.96 27.04
CA TRP A 343 3.71 -47.99 27.47
C TRP A 343 2.29 -48.57 27.45
N LEU A 344 1.92 -49.30 26.40
CA LEU A 344 0.60 -49.95 26.32
C LEU A 344 0.43 -51.01 27.42
N THR A 345 1.48 -51.78 27.71
CA THR A 345 1.47 -52.77 28.80
C THR A 345 1.31 -52.08 30.16
N GLU A 346 2.04 -50.99 30.42
CA GLU A 346 1.91 -50.19 31.65
C GLU A 346 0.50 -49.62 31.82
N LYS A 347 -0.17 -49.27 30.72
CA LYS A 347 -1.57 -48.80 30.72
C LYS A 347 -2.62 -49.91 30.71
N ASN A 348 -2.22 -51.18 30.74
CA ASN A 348 -3.12 -52.33 30.62
C ASN A 348 -3.97 -52.29 29.34
N ILE A 349 -3.39 -51.82 28.23
CA ILE A 349 -4.05 -51.76 26.93
C ILE A 349 -3.57 -52.96 26.11
N ALA A 350 -4.49 -53.81 25.67
CA ALA A 350 -4.17 -54.94 24.81
C ALA A 350 -3.71 -54.48 23.41
N PHE A 351 -2.67 -55.11 22.88
CA PHE A 351 -2.16 -54.88 21.53
C PHE A 351 -1.67 -56.19 20.91
N SER A 352 -1.67 -56.25 19.57
CA SER A 352 -1.22 -57.39 18.76
C SER A 352 -0.09 -57.00 17.81
#